data_AF-A0A969NHW6-F1
#
_entry.id   AF-A0A969NHW6-F1
#
_cell.length_a   1.000
_cell.length_b   1.000
_cell.length_c   1.000
_cell.angle_alpha   90.00
_cell.angle_beta   90.00
_cell.angle_gamma   90.00
#
_symmetry.space_group_name_H-M   'P 1'
#
loop_
_entity.id
_entity.type
_entity.pdbx_description
1 polymer ?
#
loop_
_entity_poly.entity_id
_entity_poly.type
_entity_poly.pdbx_seq_one_letter_code
_entity_poly.pdbx_strand_id
1 'polypeptide(L)'
;MYFRLIIIISLAILNFESIAQTNPVLFSIDGNGVRLKEFTNAFSKNNLQNITENKKITRDFLDKYIDYKLKVAEAYKLNLYKSDKFKELITAFKDNLVQSNIF
;
A
#
# COMPACT_ATOMS: atom_id res chain seq x y z
N MET A 1 25.94 -46.82 7.69
CA MET A 1 24.50 -46.85 8.01
C MET A 1 23.97 -45.47 8.43
N TYR A 2 24.69 -44.73 9.28
CA TYR A 2 24.26 -43.40 9.79
C TYR A 2 24.21 -42.27 8.75
N PHE A 3 25.03 -42.32 7.69
CA PHE A 3 25.05 -41.28 6.65
C PHE A 3 23.73 -41.19 5.87
N ARG A 4 23.12 -42.35 5.54
CA ARG A 4 21.79 -42.40 4.92
C ARG A 4 20.69 -41.87 5.85
N LEU A 5 20.82 -42.14 7.15
CA LEU A 5 19.88 -41.67 8.16
C LEU A 5 19.92 -40.13 8.31
N ILE A 6 21.13 -39.55 8.28
CA ILE A 6 21.32 -38.09 8.31
C ILE A 6 20.74 -37.42 7.06
N ILE A 7 20.90 -38.01 5.87
CA ILE A 7 20.33 -37.49 4.63
C ILE A 7 18.79 -37.51 4.68
N ILE A 8 18.18 -38.59 5.18
CA ILE A 8 16.72 -38.71 5.30
C ILE A 8 16.16 -37.69 6.29
N ILE A 9 16.84 -37.46 7.42
CA ILE A 9 16.45 -36.44 8.41
C ILE A 9 16.62 -35.02 7.83
N SER A 10 17.69 -34.77 7.08
CA SER A 10 17.95 -33.46 6.46
C SER A 10 16.92 -33.13 5.36
N LEU A 11 16.45 -34.12 4.59
CA LEU A 11 15.37 -33.93 3.60
C LEU A 11 14.01 -33.66 4.26
N ALA A 12 13.76 -34.18 5.47
CA ALA A 12 12.50 -33.96 6.18
C ALA A 12 12.31 -32.52 6.69
N ILE A 13 13.41 -31.75 6.84
CA ILE A 13 13.42 -30.39 7.40
C ILE A 13 13.11 -29.32 6.32
N LEU A 14 13.00 -29.69 5.04
CA LEU A 14 12.79 -28.75 3.93
C LEU A 14 11.33 -28.30 3.72
N ASN A 15 10.40 -28.67 4.60
CA ASN A 15 9.02 -28.20 4.53
C ASN A 15 8.87 -26.82 5.18
N PHE A 16 9.54 -25.81 4.62
CA PHE A 16 9.19 -24.42 4.89
C PHE A 16 7.99 -24.07 4.01
N GLU A 17 6.79 -24.17 4.56
CA GLU A 17 5.63 -23.54 3.93
C GLU A 17 5.84 -22.02 3.99
N SER A 18 5.95 -21.39 2.82
CA SER A 18 5.94 -19.95 2.72
C SER A 18 4.52 -19.46 3.02
N ILE A 19 4.33 -18.88 4.21
CA ILE A 19 3.07 -18.19 4.53
C ILE A 19 3.02 -16.94 3.64
N ALA A 20 2.29 -17.02 2.53
CA ALA A 20 2.02 -15.87 1.70
C ALA A 20 1.17 -14.88 2.50
N GLN A 21 1.68 -13.66 2.74
CA GLN A 21 0.92 -12.60 3.38
C GLN A 21 -0.32 -12.29 2.53
N THR A 22 -1.51 -12.68 3.00
CA THR A 22 -2.76 -12.41 2.28
C THR A 22 -2.95 -10.90 2.15
N ASN A 23 -3.06 -10.40 0.92
CA ASN A 23 -3.31 -9.00 0.63
C ASN A 23 -4.66 -8.84 -0.11
N PRO A 24 -5.78 -9.00 0.60
CA PRO A 24 -7.11 -9.03 -0.01
C PRO A 24 -7.49 -7.68 -0.61
N VAL A 25 -8.42 -7.72 -1.56
CA VAL A 25 -9.09 -6.52 -2.07
C VAL A 25 -10.03 -5.99 -0.99
N LEU A 26 -9.89 -4.72 -0.64
CA LEU A 26 -10.74 -4.04 0.34
C LEU A 26 -12.01 -3.47 -0.33
N PHE A 27 -11.85 -2.85 -1.50
CA PHE A 27 -12.93 -2.39 -2.38
C PHE A 27 -12.40 -2.29 -3.81
N SER A 28 -13.29 -2.08 -4.80
CA SER A 28 -12.91 -1.90 -6.20
C SER A 28 -13.54 -0.66 -6.80
N ILE A 29 -12.84 -0.03 -7.74
CA ILE A 29 -13.34 1.07 -8.58
C ILE A 29 -13.17 0.64 -10.03
N ASP A 30 -14.28 0.55 -10.77
CA ASP A 30 -14.29 0.09 -12.18
C ASP A 30 -13.53 -1.23 -12.40
N GLY A 31 -13.70 -2.20 -11.51
CA GLY A 31 -12.99 -3.49 -11.56
C GLY A 31 -11.53 -3.47 -11.10
N ASN A 32 -10.98 -2.29 -10.78
CA ASN A 32 -9.63 -2.16 -10.22
C ASN A 32 -9.68 -2.30 -8.69
N GLY A 33 -9.15 -3.41 -8.18
CA GLY A 33 -9.13 -3.70 -6.75
C GLY A 33 -8.11 -2.86 -5.98
N VAL A 34 -8.57 -2.12 -4.97
CA VAL A 34 -7.74 -1.44 -3.98
C VAL A 34 -7.49 -2.39 -2.82
N ARG A 35 -6.22 -2.62 -2.47
CA ARG A 35 -5.84 -3.67 -1.52
C ARG A 35 -5.80 -3.18 -0.08
N LEU A 36 -6.08 -4.07 0.86
CA LEU A 36 -6.05 -3.76 2.30
C LEU A 36 -4.70 -3.16 2.73
N LYS A 37 -3.57 -3.72 2.28
CA LYS A 37 -2.23 -3.21 2.64
C LYS A 37 -1.99 -1.77 2.15
N GLU A 38 -2.56 -1.38 1.02
CA GLU A 38 -2.46 -0.01 0.50
C GLU A 38 -3.16 0.97 1.46
N PHE A 39 -4.38 0.62 1.86
CA PHE A 39 -5.16 1.39 2.84
C PHE A 39 -4.46 1.49 4.19
N THR A 40 -4.00 0.37 4.76
CA THR A 40 -3.37 0.38 6.09
C THR A 40 -2.08 1.20 6.10
N ASN A 41 -1.30 1.18 5.02
CA ASN A 41 -0.11 2.01 4.87
C ASN A 41 -0.44 3.50 4.76
N ALA A 42 -1.51 3.85 4.03
CA ALA A 42 -1.98 5.23 3.96
C ALA A 42 -2.50 5.69 5.33
N PHE A 43 -3.25 4.85 6.03
CA PHE A 43 -3.78 5.16 7.35
C PHE A 43 -2.67 5.39 8.38
N SER A 44 -1.66 4.51 8.44
CA SER A 44 -0.57 4.61 9.43
C SER A 44 0.28 5.86 9.25
N LYS A 45 0.62 6.23 8.00
CA LYS A 45 1.39 7.45 7.70
C LYS A 45 0.68 8.73 8.14
N ASN A 46 -0.66 8.74 8.11
CA ASN A 46 -1.44 9.93 8.43
C ASN A 46 -1.85 10.01 9.91
N ASN A 47 -1.71 8.94 10.69
CA ASN A 47 -2.23 8.87 12.06
C ASN A 47 -1.15 8.44 13.09
N LEU A 48 0.05 9.01 12.99
CA LEU A 48 1.23 8.68 13.82
C LEU A 48 1.00 8.80 15.35
N GLN A 49 -0.03 9.53 15.80
CA GLN A 49 -0.26 9.82 17.22
C GLN A 49 -1.47 9.10 17.85
N ASN A 50 -2.31 8.42 17.08
CA ASN A 50 -3.55 7.80 17.60
C ASN A 50 -3.69 6.35 17.12
N ILE A 51 -2.77 5.49 17.57
CA ILE A 51 -2.84 4.02 17.43
C ILE A 51 -3.85 3.45 18.46
N THR A 52 -4.79 4.25 18.96
CA THR A 52 -5.95 3.69 19.64
C THR A 52 -6.88 3.19 18.53
N GLU A 53 -7.16 1.89 18.53
CA GLU A 53 -8.04 1.15 17.59
C GLU A 53 -9.49 1.67 17.60
N ASN A 54 -9.69 2.95 17.32
CA ASN A 54 -10.99 3.56 17.27
C ASN A 54 -11.63 3.23 15.92
N LYS A 55 -12.52 2.24 15.93
CA LYS A 55 -13.30 1.81 14.77
C LYS A 55 -13.95 2.97 14.02
N LYS A 56 -14.38 4.04 14.72
CA LYS A 56 -14.94 5.23 14.09
C LYS A 56 -13.89 6.00 13.29
N ILE A 57 -12.70 6.22 13.85
CA ILE A 57 -11.60 6.90 13.16
C ILE A 57 -11.18 6.11 11.91
N THR A 58 -11.06 4.79 12.03
CA THR A 58 -10.74 3.93 10.87
C THR A 58 -11.80 4.00 9.78
N ARG A 59 -13.10 4.02 10.15
CA ARG A 59 -14.20 4.14 9.18
C ARG A 59 -14.23 5.52 8.52
N ASP A 60 -14.12 6.59 9.30
CA ASP A 60 -14.11 7.96 8.79
C ASP A 60 -12.91 8.19 7.84
N PHE A 61 -11.76 7.57 8.10
CA PHE A 61 -10.62 7.60 7.18
C PHE A 61 -10.84 6.73 5.94
N LEU A 62 -11.48 5.56 6.07
CA LEU A 62 -11.84 4.72 4.94
C LEU A 62 -12.74 5.46 3.95
N ASP A 63 -13.75 6.17 4.43
CA ASP A 63 -14.67 6.93 3.59
C ASP A 63 -13.92 8.03 2.80
N LYS A 64 -13.05 8.79 3.49
CA LYS A 64 -12.19 9.80 2.83
C LYS A 64 -11.23 9.18 1.82
N TYR A 65 -10.70 8.01 2.13
CA TYR A 65 -9.78 7.30 1.26
C TYR A 65 -10.48 6.78 0.01
N ILE A 66 -11.71 6.28 0.11
CA ILE A 66 -12.54 5.90 -1.04
C ILE A 66 -12.81 7.12 -1.93
N ASP A 67 -13.23 8.25 -1.36
CA ASP A 67 -13.45 9.51 -2.11
C ASP A 67 -12.18 9.98 -2.84
N TYR A 68 -11.03 9.92 -2.16
CA TYR A 68 -9.73 10.19 -2.79
C TYR A 68 -9.46 9.26 -3.98
N LYS A 69 -9.65 7.94 -3.82
CA LYS A 69 -9.39 6.97 -4.89
C LYS A 69 -10.36 7.14 -6.07
N LEU A 70 -11.61 7.54 -5.83
CA LEU A 70 -12.57 7.90 -6.87
C LEU A 70 -12.11 9.12 -7.68
N LYS A 71 -11.68 10.19 -7.00
CA LYS A 71 -11.13 11.39 -7.66
C LYS A 71 -9.89 11.08 -8.50
N VAL A 72 -9.00 10.22 -7.99
CA VAL A 72 -7.83 9.77 -8.74
C VAL A 72 -8.24 8.99 -9.99
N ALA A 73 -9.17 8.03 -9.86
CA ALA A 73 -9.66 7.25 -10.99
C ALA A 73 -10.26 8.15 -12.09
N GLU A 74 -11.07 9.12 -11.70
CA GLU A 74 -11.66 10.09 -12.64
C GLU A 74 -10.59 10.98 -13.30
N ALA A 75 -9.61 11.46 -12.54
CA ALA A 75 -8.50 12.24 -13.08
C ALA A 75 -7.67 11.46 -14.12
N TYR A 76 -7.50 10.15 -13.94
CA TYR A 76 -6.88 9.28 -14.94
C TYR A 76 -7.73 9.13 -16.20
N LYS A 77 -9.05 8.92 -16.06
CA LYS A 77 -9.99 8.87 -17.20
C LYS A 77 -9.95 10.15 -18.03
N LEU A 78 -9.93 11.31 -17.35
CA LEU A 78 -9.86 12.63 -17.96
C LEU A 78 -8.45 13.02 -18.43
N ASN A 79 -7.45 12.14 -18.28
CA ASN A 79 -6.05 12.41 -18.64
C ASN A 79 -5.47 13.69 -17.99
N LEU A 80 -5.94 14.09 -16.81
CA LEU A 80 -5.51 15.34 -16.17
C LEU A 80 -4.01 15.35 -15.82
N TYR A 81 -3.44 14.17 -15.61
CA TYR A 81 -2.00 13.98 -15.38
C TYR A 81 -1.13 14.34 -16.59
N LYS A 82 -1.71 14.51 -17.79
CA LYS A 82 -1.00 14.97 -19.00
C LYS A 82 -0.99 16.49 -19.15
N SER A 83 -1.81 17.19 -18.37
CA SER A 83 -1.89 18.65 -18.44
C SER A 83 -0.56 19.29 -18.04
N ASP A 84 -0.20 20.40 -18.69
CA ASP A 84 1.04 21.11 -18.37
C ASP A 84 1.02 21.65 -16.94
N LYS A 85 -0.15 22.09 -16.45
CA LYS A 85 -0.36 22.45 -15.05
C LYS A 85 0.01 21.33 -14.07
N PHE A 86 -0.34 20.08 -14.38
CA PHE A 86 0.04 18.95 -13.53
C PHE A 86 1.55 18.67 -13.59
N LYS A 87 2.17 18.78 -14.77
CA LYS A 87 3.63 18.63 -14.93
C LYS A 87 4.41 19.69 -14.17
N GLU A 88 3.95 20.94 -14.20
CA GLU A 88 4.53 22.04 -13.43
C GLU A 88 4.41 21.77 -11.92
N LEU A 89 3.21 21.41 -11.45
CA LEU A 89 2.95 21.11 -10.05
C LEU A 89 3.82 19.96 -9.53
N ILE A 90 3.94 18.85 -10.28
CA ILE A 90 4.72 17.69 -9.84
C ILE A 90 6.22 17.96 -9.86
N THR A 91 6.70 18.80 -10.79
CA THR A 91 8.10 19.25 -10.83
C THR A 91 8.41 20.08 -9.59
N ALA A 92 7.60 21.11 -9.31
CA ALA A 92 7.75 21.93 -8.12
C ALA A 92 7.68 21.11 -6.82
N PHE A 93 6.79 20.12 -6.75
CA PHE A 93 6.71 19.22 -5.60
C PHE A 93 7.98 18.38 -5.42
N LYS A 94 8.54 17.81 -6.50
CA LYS A 94 9.78 17.04 -6.45
C LYS A 94 10.97 17.90 -6.00
N ASP A 95 11.07 19.13 -6.50
CA ASP A 95 12.15 20.04 -6.12
C ASP A 95 12.10 20.36 -4.61
N ASN A 96 10.89 20.58 -4.07
CA ASN A 96 10.71 20.78 -2.64
C ASN A 96 11.04 19.54 -1.80
N LEU A 97 10.75 18.32 -2.27
CA LEU A 97 11.14 17.09 -1.58
C LEU A 97 12.65 16.91 -1.50
N VAL A 98 13.37 17.31 -2.56
CA VAL A 98 14.83 17.27 -2.56
C VAL A 98 15.37 18.29 -1.55
N GLN A 99 14.88 19.53 -1.56
CA GLN A 99 15.30 20.57 -0.61
C GLN A 99 15.00 20.19 0.85
N SER A 100 13.82 19.60 1.13
CA SER A 100 13.43 19.16 2.48
C SER A 100 14.24 17.98 3.02
N ASN A 101 14.89 17.19 2.16
CA ASN A 101 15.71 16.04 2.55
C ASN A 101 17.22 16.36 2.63
N ILE A 102 17.62 17.62 2.38
CA ILE A 102 19.03 18.09 2.45
C ILE A 102 19.33 18.80 3.80
N PHE A 103 18.38 18.82 4.74
CA PHE A 103 18.54 19.31 6.11
C PHE A 103 18.18 18.21 7.12
#